data_AF-A0AAV7X2M7-F1
#
_entry.id   AF-A0AAV7X2M7-F1
#
_cell.length_a   1.000
_cell.length_b   1.000
_cell.length_c   1.000
_cell.angle_alpha   90.00
_cell.angle_beta   90.00
_cell.angle_gamma   90.00
#
_symmetry.space_group_name_H-M   'P 1'
#
loop_
_entity.id
_entity.type
_entity.pdbx_description
1 polymer ?
#
loop_
_entity_poly.entity_id
_entity_poly.type
_entity_poly.pdbx_seq_one_letter_code
_entity_poly.pdbx_strand_id
1 'polypeptide(L)'
;MLYDVGVRYLTLTSTCNTPWADSAQVEEPGFSPEHGGLTNFGKTVVREMNRLGMLVDLSHVSVATMRDALEVSRAPVFFSHSSARALCNSSRNVPDHILATLANNRGLVMVNFYSHFLSCNEFSTVEDAVAHINHIRDVAGVDHVGLGAGFDGINATPQGLEDVSSYPVLFAELIRSGRWSAEDLKKLAGQNFLRVMREVEKLRDTMSENNVGPSEDTIATKHLRGRNNCTSVLHLPRTPTQRDHGRAMPLQQQQPAAASPGAPGPGQGPRQPP
;
A
#
# COMPACT_ATOMS: atom_id res chain seq x y z
N MET A 1 3.71 -13.10 -12.26
CA MET A 1 4.07 -14.16 -11.28
C MET A 1 3.00 -14.34 -10.19
N LEU A 2 2.78 -13.38 -9.27
CA LEU A 2 1.79 -13.55 -8.18
C LEU A 2 0.35 -13.74 -8.69
N TYR A 3 -0.05 -12.97 -9.72
CA TYR A 3 -1.37 -13.12 -10.34
C TYR A 3 -1.59 -14.53 -10.93
N ASP A 4 -0.54 -15.10 -11.53
CA ASP A 4 -0.59 -16.40 -12.23
C ASP A 4 -0.78 -17.56 -11.26
N VAL A 5 -0.29 -17.43 -10.03
CA VAL A 5 -0.52 -18.39 -8.93
C VAL A 5 -1.81 -18.14 -8.14
N GLY A 6 -2.71 -17.29 -8.66
CA GLY A 6 -4.08 -17.12 -8.15
C GLY A 6 -4.34 -15.88 -7.30
N VAL A 7 -3.36 -14.99 -7.08
CA VAL A 7 -3.60 -13.73 -6.35
C VAL A 7 -4.58 -12.84 -7.14
N ARG A 8 -5.66 -12.39 -6.50
CA ARG A 8 -6.70 -11.53 -7.11
C ARG A 8 -6.84 -10.15 -6.48
N TYR A 9 -6.25 -9.92 -5.32
CA TYR A 9 -6.08 -8.58 -4.75
C TYR A 9 -4.68 -8.41 -4.17
N LEU A 10 -4.22 -7.17 -4.04
CA LEU A 10 -3.00 -6.83 -3.29
C LEU A 10 -3.27 -5.61 -2.43
N THR A 11 -3.12 -5.77 -1.11
CA THR A 11 -3.03 -4.67 -0.15
C THR A 11 -1.73 -3.91 -0.39
N LEU A 12 -1.80 -2.62 -0.73
CA LEU A 12 -0.61 -1.88 -1.20
C LEU A 12 0.50 -1.75 -0.14
N THR A 13 0.11 -1.78 1.14
CA THR A 13 1.01 -1.85 2.30
C THR A 13 0.44 -2.81 3.35
N SER A 14 1.26 -3.21 4.33
CA SER A 14 0.75 -3.75 5.59
C SER A 14 0.95 -2.67 6.68
N THR A 15 1.30 -3.04 7.91
CA THR A 15 1.65 -2.13 9.01
C THR A 15 2.96 -1.35 8.82
N CYS A 16 3.56 -1.38 7.62
CA CYS A 16 4.81 -0.70 7.29
C CYS A 16 4.84 -0.20 5.84
N ASN A 17 5.62 0.84 5.59
CA ASN A 17 5.78 1.46 4.27
C ASN A 17 6.57 0.55 3.32
N THR A 18 6.14 0.48 2.05
CA THR A 18 6.95 -0.10 0.98
C THR A 18 7.90 0.96 0.39
N PRO A 19 8.82 0.59 -0.51
CA PRO A 19 9.58 1.55 -1.33
C PRO A 19 8.75 2.46 -2.25
N TRP A 20 7.42 2.34 -2.25
CA TRP A 20 6.56 2.99 -3.23
C TRP A 20 5.16 3.42 -2.72
N ALA A 21 4.79 3.07 -1.48
CA ALA A 21 3.53 3.45 -0.84
C ALA A 21 3.71 3.67 0.68
N ASP A 22 3.08 4.71 1.22
CA ASP A 22 2.98 4.95 2.67
C ASP A 22 1.81 4.16 3.29
N SER A 23 2.07 3.54 4.43
CA SER A 23 1.10 2.82 5.26
C SER A 23 0.41 3.74 6.27
N ALA A 24 -0.71 3.29 6.84
CA ALA A 24 -1.47 4.01 7.87
C ALA A 24 -0.63 4.39 9.11
N GLN A 25 0.51 3.71 9.34
CA GLN A 25 1.45 4.04 10.40
C GLN A 25 1.93 5.50 10.33
N VAL A 26 2.01 6.12 9.14
CA VAL A 26 2.46 7.52 9.01
C VAL A 26 1.45 8.54 9.53
N GLU A 27 0.23 8.11 9.85
CA GLU A 27 -0.83 8.91 10.46
C GLU A 27 -0.78 8.85 12.01
N GLU A 28 0.06 7.98 12.58
CA GLU A 28 0.19 7.79 14.04
C GLU A 28 1.19 8.78 14.67
N PRO A 29 1.01 9.16 15.95
CA PRO A 29 1.93 10.06 16.64
C PRO A 29 3.39 9.58 16.62
N GLY A 30 4.30 10.47 16.22
CA GLY A 30 5.75 10.20 16.17
C GLY A 30 6.25 9.59 14.86
N PHE A 31 5.35 9.29 13.90
CA PHE A 31 5.72 8.87 12.54
C PHE A 31 5.64 10.06 11.56
N SER A 32 6.11 9.85 10.33
CA SER A 32 6.05 10.84 9.26
C SER A 32 5.95 10.15 7.90
N PRO A 33 5.26 10.73 6.90
CA PRO A 33 5.19 10.17 5.56
C PRO A 33 6.58 10.04 4.93
N GLU A 34 6.86 8.92 4.27
CA GLU A 34 8.12 8.74 3.54
C GLU A 34 7.99 9.22 2.09
N HIS A 35 6.82 8.99 1.47
CA HIS A 35 6.56 9.30 0.06
C HIS A 35 5.52 10.41 -0.13
N GLY A 36 4.68 10.66 0.88
CA GLY A 36 3.50 11.51 0.78
C GLY A 36 2.32 10.84 0.08
N GLY A 37 2.25 9.50 0.10
CA GLY A 37 1.26 8.70 -0.64
C GLY A 37 1.91 7.65 -1.53
N LEU A 38 1.62 7.70 -2.85
CA LEU A 38 2.23 6.81 -3.84
C LEU A 38 3.36 7.50 -4.61
N THR A 39 4.52 6.86 -4.70
CA THR A 39 5.58 7.30 -5.63
C THR A 39 5.14 7.08 -7.09
N ASN A 40 5.83 7.69 -8.06
CA ASN A 40 5.57 7.41 -9.49
C ASN A 40 5.59 5.91 -9.82
N PHE A 41 6.48 5.13 -9.20
CA PHE A 41 6.51 3.68 -9.35
C PHE A 41 5.28 3.02 -8.71
N GLY A 42 4.85 3.47 -7.53
CA GLY A 42 3.60 3.00 -6.90
C GLY A 42 2.36 3.27 -7.76
N LYS A 43 2.33 4.43 -8.44
CA LYS A 43 1.28 4.76 -9.42
C LYS A 43 1.35 3.83 -10.64
N THR A 44 2.53 3.39 -11.07
CA THR A 44 2.66 2.32 -12.08
C THR A 44 2.20 0.96 -11.57
N VAL A 45 2.49 0.58 -10.32
CA VAL A 45 1.97 -0.67 -9.70
C VAL A 45 0.44 -0.72 -9.76
N VAL A 46 -0.26 0.36 -9.37
CA VAL A 46 -1.73 0.46 -9.47
C VAL A 46 -2.23 0.27 -10.91
N ARG A 47 -1.55 0.84 -11.91
CA ARG A 47 -1.91 0.68 -13.33
C ARG A 47 -1.69 -0.74 -13.84
N GLU A 48 -0.62 -1.41 -13.41
CA GLU A 48 -0.37 -2.81 -13.78
C GLU A 48 -1.39 -3.74 -13.10
N MET A 49 -1.82 -3.45 -11.86
CA MET A 49 -2.93 -4.15 -11.21
C MET A 49 -4.23 -3.98 -11.99
N ASN A 50 -4.55 -2.77 -12.45
CA ASN A 50 -5.70 -2.54 -13.34
C ASN A 50 -5.60 -3.35 -14.64
N ARG A 51 -4.42 -3.37 -15.29
CA ARG A 51 -4.18 -4.13 -16.53
C ARG A 51 -4.34 -5.64 -16.33
N LEU A 52 -3.89 -6.16 -15.20
CA LEU A 52 -4.03 -7.57 -14.83
C LEU A 52 -5.46 -7.96 -14.42
N GLY A 53 -6.32 -7.00 -14.05
CA GLY A 53 -7.57 -7.30 -13.36
C GLY A 53 -7.32 -7.83 -11.95
N MET A 54 -6.36 -7.24 -11.24
CA MET A 54 -6.13 -7.43 -9.81
C MET A 54 -6.76 -6.27 -9.05
N LEU A 55 -7.55 -6.59 -8.02
CA LEU A 55 -8.14 -5.61 -7.11
C LEU A 55 -7.05 -4.82 -6.37
N VAL A 56 -7.22 -3.49 -6.34
CA VAL A 56 -6.42 -2.57 -5.53
C VAL A 56 -7.03 -2.48 -4.14
N ASP A 57 -6.37 -3.07 -3.14
CA ASP A 57 -6.80 -3.00 -1.75
C ASP A 57 -6.09 -1.88 -0.98
N LEU A 58 -6.90 -1.02 -0.38
CA LEU A 58 -6.51 0.18 0.35
C LEU A 58 -6.65 0.03 1.88
N SER A 59 -6.99 -1.14 2.40
CA SER A 59 -6.75 -1.41 3.82
C SER A 59 -5.24 -1.27 4.14
N HIS A 60 -4.91 -0.89 5.37
CA HIS A 60 -3.55 -0.60 5.86
C HIS A 60 -2.80 0.60 5.25
N VAL A 61 -3.31 1.30 4.23
CA VAL A 61 -2.59 2.42 3.60
C VAL A 61 -2.83 3.77 4.28
N SER A 62 -1.96 4.76 4.09
CA SER A 62 -2.15 6.13 4.58
C SER A 62 -3.28 6.86 3.85
N VAL A 63 -3.85 7.94 4.41
CA VAL A 63 -4.92 8.71 3.75
C VAL A 63 -4.42 9.32 2.44
N ALA A 64 -3.14 9.71 2.38
CA ALA A 64 -2.50 10.15 1.15
C ALA A 64 -2.42 9.03 0.10
N THR A 65 -2.05 7.81 0.49
CA THR A 65 -2.05 6.64 -0.42
C THR A 65 -3.46 6.28 -0.88
N MET A 66 -4.49 6.40 -0.03
CA MET A 66 -5.89 6.18 -0.42
C MET A 66 -6.31 7.12 -1.56
N ARG A 67 -6.03 8.42 -1.39
CA ARG A 67 -6.34 9.46 -2.40
C ARG A 67 -5.60 9.21 -3.71
N ASP A 68 -4.29 8.98 -3.64
CA ASP A 68 -3.45 8.78 -4.81
C ASP A 68 -3.83 7.51 -5.59
N ALA A 69 -4.25 6.44 -4.91
CA ALA A 69 -4.74 5.22 -5.55
C ALA A 69 -6.14 5.41 -6.19
N LEU A 70 -7.03 6.17 -5.54
CA LEU A 70 -8.34 6.54 -6.09
C LEU A 70 -8.22 7.43 -7.34
N GLU A 71 -7.24 8.32 -7.40
CA GLU A 71 -6.94 9.16 -8.57
C GLU A 71 -6.37 8.34 -9.74
N VAL A 72 -5.49 7.37 -9.46
CA VAL A 72 -4.76 6.62 -10.48
C VAL A 72 -5.53 5.39 -11.00
N SER A 73 -6.35 4.76 -10.16
CA SER A 73 -7.06 3.53 -10.54
C SER A 73 -8.19 3.79 -11.53
N ARG A 74 -8.12 3.10 -12.67
CA ARG A 74 -9.15 3.10 -13.73
C ARG A 74 -10.29 2.11 -13.47
N ALA A 75 -10.17 1.28 -12.43
CA ALA A 75 -11.20 0.36 -11.96
C ALA A 75 -11.59 0.69 -10.50
N PRO A 76 -12.73 0.15 -10.01
CA PRO A 76 -13.09 0.23 -8.61
C PRO A 76 -11.99 -0.33 -7.70
N VAL A 77 -11.57 0.47 -6.72
CA VAL A 77 -10.71 0.04 -5.60
C VAL A 77 -11.58 -0.51 -4.48
N PHE A 78 -10.98 -1.20 -3.51
CA PHE A 78 -11.70 -1.58 -2.29
C PHE A 78 -10.81 -1.49 -1.05
N PHE A 79 -11.44 -1.60 0.11
CA PHE A 79 -10.81 -1.83 1.40
C PHE A 79 -11.28 -3.19 1.88
N SER A 80 -10.39 -4.19 1.99
CA SER A 80 -10.79 -5.55 2.35
C SER A 80 -11.20 -5.71 3.81
N HIS A 81 -10.69 -4.86 4.70
CA HIS A 81 -10.97 -4.87 6.14
C HIS A 81 -10.63 -3.50 6.80
N SER A 82 -11.53 -2.52 6.62
CA SER A 82 -11.46 -1.21 7.29
C SER A 82 -12.87 -0.68 7.62
N SER A 83 -12.99 0.16 8.64
CA SER A 83 -14.28 0.66 9.13
C SER A 83 -14.35 2.20 9.05
N ALA A 84 -15.50 2.83 9.35
CA ALA A 84 -15.66 4.30 9.30
C ALA A 84 -14.82 5.07 10.34
N ARG A 85 -14.07 6.12 9.94
CA ARG A 85 -13.23 6.90 10.86
C ARG A 85 -13.99 7.94 11.69
N ALA A 86 -15.19 8.33 11.25
CA ALA A 86 -16.05 9.26 11.98
C ALA A 86 -16.57 8.69 13.31
N LEU A 87 -16.74 7.37 13.41
CA LEU A 87 -17.22 6.69 14.61
C LEU A 87 -16.06 6.26 15.54
N CYS A 88 -14.95 5.78 14.97
CA CYS A 88 -13.71 5.53 15.68
C CYS A 88 -12.51 6.09 14.92
N ASN A 89 -11.82 7.07 15.51
CA ASN A 89 -10.68 7.78 14.95
C ASN A 89 -9.37 6.96 14.99
N SER A 90 -9.38 5.77 14.42
CA SER A 90 -8.17 5.00 14.12
C SER A 90 -7.58 5.40 12.77
N SER A 91 -6.26 5.43 12.61
CA SER A 91 -5.58 5.53 11.31
C SER A 91 -5.99 4.43 10.32
N ARG A 92 -6.45 3.28 10.84
CA ARG A 92 -6.87 2.13 10.05
C ARG A 92 -8.29 2.26 9.47
N ASN A 93 -9.03 3.29 9.87
CA ASN A 93 -10.39 3.55 9.41
C ASN A 93 -10.43 4.60 8.29
N VAL A 94 -11.46 4.51 7.45
CA VAL A 94 -11.63 5.33 6.24
C VAL A 94 -12.30 6.67 6.59
N PRO A 95 -11.69 7.83 6.29
CA PRO A 95 -12.32 9.14 6.47
C PRO A 95 -13.49 9.38 5.50
N ASP A 96 -14.48 10.17 5.91
CA ASP A 96 -15.69 10.46 5.12
C ASP A 96 -15.39 11.10 3.75
N HIS A 97 -14.35 11.93 3.64
CA HIS A 97 -13.93 12.51 2.35
C HIS A 97 -13.35 11.45 1.39
N ILE A 98 -12.76 10.37 1.91
CA ILE A 98 -12.35 9.21 1.12
C ILE A 98 -13.58 8.36 0.76
N LEU A 99 -14.53 8.16 1.68
CA LEU A 99 -15.81 7.46 1.41
C LEU A 99 -16.60 8.14 0.27
N ALA A 100 -16.72 9.46 0.29
CA ALA A 100 -17.38 10.23 -0.77
C ALA A 100 -16.65 10.11 -2.13
N THR A 101 -15.31 10.05 -2.12
CA THR A 101 -14.51 9.86 -3.34
C THR A 101 -14.63 8.41 -3.86
N LEU A 102 -14.69 7.43 -2.96
CA LEU A 102 -14.84 6.00 -3.28
C LEU A 102 -16.15 5.70 -4.02
N ALA A 103 -17.24 6.39 -3.66
CA ALA A 103 -18.52 6.27 -4.36
C ALA A 103 -18.41 6.63 -5.85
N ASN A 104 -17.69 7.73 -6.17
CA ASN A 104 -17.43 8.14 -7.57
C ASN A 104 -16.54 7.13 -8.32
N ASN A 105 -15.55 6.54 -7.65
CA ASN A 105 -14.73 5.43 -8.18
C ASN A 105 -15.51 4.10 -8.30
N ARG A 106 -16.73 4.03 -7.72
CA ARG A 106 -17.59 2.84 -7.59
C ARG A 106 -17.04 1.72 -6.70
N GLY A 107 -16.05 2.04 -5.87
CA GLY A 107 -15.36 1.12 -4.99
C GLY A 107 -16.20 0.59 -3.81
N LEU A 108 -15.54 -0.08 -2.87
CA LEU A 108 -16.20 -0.80 -1.76
C LEU A 108 -15.38 -0.73 -0.47
N VAL A 109 -16.04 -0.50 0.67
CA VAL A 109 -15.45 -0.74 2.01
C VAL A 109 -16.05 -2.00 2.61
N MET A 110 -15.21 -2.97 2.94
CA MET A 110 -15.59 -4.18 3.66
C MET A 110 -15.27 -3.99 5.14
N VAL A 111 -16.32 -3.95 5.98
CA VAL A 111 -16.23 -3.51 7.37
C VAL A 111 -15.49 -4.53 8.24
N ASN A 112 -14.52 -4.03 9.01
CA ASN A 112 -13.68 -4.79 9.94
C ASN A 112 -14.34 -4.87 11.31
N PHE A 113 -14.26 -6.03 11.97
CA PHE A 113 -14.89 -6.29 13.28
C PHE A 113 -13.91 -6.20 14.46
N TYR A 114 -12.68 -5.72 14.26
CA TYR A 114 -11.77 -5.49 15.37
C TYR A 114 -12.31 -4.41 16.33
N SER A 115 -12.46 -4.71 17.62
CA SER A 115 -13.05 -3.78 18.60
C SER A 115 -12.37 -2.41 18.60
N HIS A 116 -11.03 -2.37 18.54
CA HIS A 116 -10.26 -1.13 18.50
C HIS A 116 -10.46 -0.30 17.22
N PHE A 117 -11.10 -0.84 16.17
CA PHE A 117 -11.50 -0.12 14.96
C PHE A 117 -13.01 0.16 14.89
N LEU A 118 -13.81 -0.41 15.81
CA LEU A 118 -15.23 -0.13 15.96
C LEU A 118 -15.49 0.88 17.08
N SER A 119 -15.27 0.49 18.33
CA SER A 119 -15.54 1.34 19.50
C SER A 119 -14.34 2.23 19.89
N CYS A 120 -13.20 2.10 19.22
CA CYS A 120 -11.89 2.64 19.64
C CYS A 120 -11.46 2.18 21.04
N ASN A 121 -12.05 1.09 21.55
CA ASN A 121 -11.77 0.47 22.84
C ASN A 121 -11.56 -1.05 22.68
N GLU A 122 -11.19 -1.73 23.77
CA GLU A 122 -11.02 -3.20 23.81
C GLU A 122 -12.36 -3.95 23.61
N PHE A 123 -13.46 -3.38 24.10
CA PHE A 123 -14.80 -3.95 24.03
C PHE A 123 -15.65 -3.24 22.97
N SER A 124 -16.37 -4.02 22.16
CA SER A 124 -17.39 -3.55 21.21
C SER A 124 -18.51 -4.58 21.09
N THR A 125 -19.62 -4.24 20.46
CA THR A 125 -20.75 -5.16 20.22
C THR A 125 -21.15 -5.23 18.75
N VAL A 126 -22.06 -6.15 18.41
CA VAL A 126 -22.68 -6.22 17.06
C VAL A 126 -23.33 -4.88 16.65
N GLU A 127 -23.87 -4.11 17.59
CA GLU A 127 -24.42 -2.77 17.33
C GLU A 127 -23.36 -1.78 16.85
N ASP A 128 -22.12 -1.84 17.35
CA ASP A 128 -21.02 -1.00 16.84
C ASP A 128 -20.68 -1.38 15.39
N ALA A 129 -20.60 -2.68 15.07
CA ALA A 129 -20.39 -3.14 13.69
C ALA A 129 -21.53 -2.66 12.76
N VAL A 130 -22.78 -2.73 13.21
CA VAL A 130 -23.96 -2.20 12.51
C VAL A 130 -23.88 -0.67 12.36
N ALA A 131 -23.36 0.07 13.34
CA ALA A 131 -23.17 1.52 13.24
C ALA A 131 -22.18 1.88 12.13
N HIS A 132 -21.02 1.21 12.03
CA HIS A 132 -20.06 1.44 10.95
C HIS A 132 -20.61 1.05 9.58
N ILE A 133 -21.34 -0.06 9.47
CA ILE A 133 -22.03 -0.47 8.23
C ILE A 133 -23.04 0.58 7.78
N ASN A 134 -23.85 1.11 8.71
CA ASN A 134 -24.82 2.16 8.41
C ASN A 134 -24.13 3.48 8.02
N HIS A 135 -23.09 3.92 8.73
CA HIS A 135 -22.37 5.16 8.40
C HIS A 135 -21.75 5.12 7.01
N ILE A 136 -21.11 4.01 6.63
CA ILE A 136 -20.56 3.85 5.28
C ILE A 136 -21.67 3.85 4.23
N ARG A 137 -22.81 3.20 4.49
CA ARG A 137 -23.99 3.27 3.62
C ARG A 137 -24.53 4.69 3.48
N ASP A 138 -24.56 5.46 4.57
CA ASP A 138 -25.15 6.80 4.59
C ASP A 138 -24.22 7.84 3.89
N VAL A 139 -22.89 7.66 3.94
CA VAL A 139 -21.92 8.54 3.28
C VAL A 139 -21.61 8.13 1.83
N ALA A 140 -21.35 6.84 1.57
CA ALA A 140 -20.92 6.36 0.26
C ALA A 140 -22.07 5.74 -0.57
N GLY A 141 -23.15 5.28 0.07
CA GLY A 141 -24.27 4.58 -0.55
C GLY A 141 -24.27 3.07 -0.31
N VAL A 142 -25.44 2.44 -0.43
CA VAL A 142 -25.63 1.00 -0.15
C VAL A 142 -24.83 0.07 -1.08
N ASP A 143 -24.44 0.56 -2.26
CA ASP A 143 -23.59 -0.16 -3.21
C ASP A 143 -22.10 -0.18 -2.80
N HIS A 144 -21.70 0.55 -1.75
CA HIS A 144 -20.29 0.80 -1.41
C HIS A 144 -19.88 0.23 -0.04
N VAL A 145 -20.72 -0.62 0.57
CA VAL A 145 -20.46 -1.31 1.85
C VAL A 145 -20.53 -2.83 1.72
N GLY A 146 -19.65 -3.54 2.41
CA GLY A 146 -19.52 -5.00 2.44
C GLY A 146 -19.01 -5.48 3.81
N LEU A 147 -18.72 -6.78 3.94
CA LEU A 147 -18.28 -7.40 5.18
C LEU A 147 -16.83 -7.92 5.07
N GLY A 148 -15.94 -7.46 5.95
CA GLY A 148 -14.49 -7.70 5.90
C GLY A 148 -13.92 -7.92 7.28
N ALA A 149 -14.50 -8.88 8.02
CA ALA A 149 -14.42 -8.98 9.47
C ALA A 149 -12.99 -8.98 10.06
N GLY A 150 -12.01 -9.55 9.36
CA GLY A 150 -10.62 -9.66 9.84
C GLY A 150 -10.37 -10.85 10.79
N PHE A 151 -11.32 -11.79 10.91
CA PHE A 151 -11.17 -13.03 11.69
C PHE A 151 -9.83 -13.75 11.41
N ASP A 152 -9.30 -14.43 12.43
CA ASP A 152 -7.97 -15.05 12.51
C ASP A 152 -6.77 -14.09 12.33
N GLY A 153 -7.00 -12.82 11.95
CA GLY A 153 -6.02 -11.74 11.92
C GLY A 153 -6.14 -10.71 13.04
N ILE A 154 -7.12 -10.88 13.94
CA ILE A 154 -7.45 -9.96 15.05
C ILE A 154 -7.58 -10.71 16.37
N ASN A 155 -7.33 -10.02 17.49
CA ASN A 155 -7.34 -10.61 18.84
C ASN A 155 -8.48 -10.12 19.75
N ALA A 156 -9.35 -9.22 19.27
CA ALA A 156 -10.49 -8.69 20.02
C ALA A 156 -11.69 -8.49 19.06
N THR A 157 -12.69 -9.37 19.19
CA THR A 157 -13.93 -9.34 18.40
C THR A 157 -15.07 -8.68 19.18
N PRO A 158 -16.16 -8.27 18.51
CA PRO A 158 -17.33 -7.70 19.15
C PRO A 158 -18.16 -8.79 19.82
N GLN A 159 -18.84 -8.45 20.91
CA GLN A 159 -19.86 -9.33 21.50
C GLN A 159 -21.00 -9.56 20.49
N GLY A 160 -21.35 -10.82 20.27
CA GLY A 160 -22.29 -11.27 19.24
C GLY A 160 -21.68 -11.47 17.85
N LEU A 161 -20.36 -11.24 17.68
CA LEU A 161 -19.60 -11.46 16.45
C LEU A 161 -18.25 -12.14 16.73
N GLU A 162 -18.28 -13.15 17.61
CA GLU A 162 -17.11 -13.88 18.11
C GLU A 162 -16.33 -14.62 17.02
N ASP A 163 -17.02 -15.23 16.05
CA ASP A 163 -16.41 -16.00 14.98
C ASP A 163 -17.23 -16.00 13.67
N VAL A 164 -16.74 -16.74 12.67
CA VAL A 164 -17.34 -16.84 11.33
C VAL A 164 -18.75 -17.45 11.30
N SER A 165 -19.23 -18.07 12.38
CA SER A 165 -20.60 -18.55 12.52
C SER A 165 -21.59 -17.45 12.92
N SER A 166 -21.11 -16.31 13.44
CA SER A 166 -21.95 -15.25 14.02
C SER A 166 -22.54 -14.26 12.99
N TYR A 167 -22.21 -14.35 11.70
CA TYR A 167 -22.82 -13.48 10.66
C TYR A 167 -24.37 -13.42 10.68
N PRO A 168 -25.13 -14.51 10.96
CA PRO A 168 -26.59 -14.44 11.08
C PRO A 168 -27.07 -13.48 12.19
N VAL A 169 -26.29 -13.26 13.25
CA VAL A 169 -26.59 -12.28 14.32
C VAL A 169 -26.54 -10.86 13.75
N LEU A 170 -25.49 -10.53 12.98
CA LEU A 170 -25.38 -9.25 12.28
C LEU A 170 -26.57 -8.99 11.34
N PHE A 171 -26.93 -9.99 10.53
CA PHE A 171 -28.05 -9.86 9.61
C PHE A 171 -29.40 -9.74 10.34
N ALA A 172 -29.59 -10.43 11.47
CA ALA A 172 -30.77 -10.27 12.31
C ALA A 172 -30.91 -8.83 12.84
N GLU A 173 -29.82 -8.22 13.32
CA GLU A 173 -29.83 -6.82 13.79
C GLU A 173 -30.08 -5.81 12.67
N LEU A 174 -29.49 -6.01 11.50
CA LEU A 174 -29.75 -5.17 10.32
C LEU A 174 -31.22 -5.25 9.86
N ILE A 175 -31.82 -6.46 9.88
CA ILE A 175 -33.26 -6.66 9.61
C ILE A 175 -34.11 -5.96 10.68
N ARG A 176 -33.79 -6.16 11.97
CA ARG A 176 -34.52 -5.60 13.11
C ARG A 176 -34.55 -4.07 13.10
N SER A 177 -33.53 -3.43 12.52
CA SER A 177 -33.48 -1.96 12.36
C SER A 177 -34.56 -1.39 11.43
N GLY A 178 -35.15 -2.21 10.54
CA GLY A 178 -36.07 -1.77 9.49
C GLY A 178 -35.44 -0.89 8.40
N ARG A 179 -34.16 -0.53 8.50
CA ARG A 179 -33.45 0.34 7.53
C ARG A 179 -33.00 -0.40 6.27
N TRP A 180 -33.01 -1.74 6.26
CA TRP A 180 -32.40 -2.57 5.23
C TRP A 180 -33.44 -3.45 4.53
N SER A 181 -33.57 -3.31 3.21
CA SER A 181 -34.39 -4.23 2.41
C SER A 181 -33.68 -5.57 2.19
N ALA A 182 -34.43 -6.61 1.82
CA ALA A 182 -33.85 -7.90 1.44
C ALA A 182 -32.88 -7.80 0.25
N GLU A 183 -32.99 -6.78 -0.61
CA GLU A 183 -32.04 -6.56 -1.70
C GLU A 183 -30.76 -5.87 -1.21
N ASP A 184 -30.87 -4.87 -0.33
CA ASP A 184 -29.72 -4.22 0.30
C ASP A 184 -28.88 -5.21 1.10
N LEU A 185 -29.52 -6.20 1.74
CA LEU A 185 -28.81 -7.26 2.47
C LEU A 185 -28.06 -8.21 1.55
N LYS A 186 -28.55 -8.52 0.34
CA LYS A 186 -27.79 -9.29 -0.66
C LYS A 186 -26.58 -8.49 -1.19
N LYS A 187 -26.74 -7.17 -1.35
CA LYS A 187 -25.65 -6.25 -1.70
C LYS A 187 -24.52 -6.33 -0.66
N LEU A 188 -24.86 -6.13 0.61
CA LEU A 188 -23.94 -6.24 1.75
C LEU A 188 -23.30 -7.63 1.87
N ALA A 189 -24.09 -8.71 1.73
CA ALA A 189 -23.64 -10.09 1.87
C ALA A 189 -22.63 -10.53 0.80
N GLY A 190 -22.53 -9.82 -0.34
CA GLY A 190 -21.49 -10.10 -1.32
C GLY A 190 -21.76 -9.62 -2.75
N GLN A 191 -22.99 -9.24 -3.12
CA GLN A 191 -23.21 -8.77 -4.49
C GLN A 191 -22.43 -7.49 -4.81
N ASN A 192 -22.17 -6.63 -3.82
CA ASN A 192 -21.29 -5.46 -3.99
C ASN A 192 -19.85 -5.87 -4.32
N PHE A 193 -19.30 -6.86 -3.62
CA PHE A 193 -17.97 -7.41 -3.92
C PHE A 193 -17.92 -8.06 -5.30
N LEU A 194 -18.95 -8.84 -5.66
CA LEU A 194 -19.08 -9.44 -6.98
C LEU A 194 -19.24 -8.41 -8.10
N ARG A 195 -19.81 -7.23 -7.84
CA ARG A 195 -19.82 -6.10 -8.78
C ARG A 195 -18.41 -5.58 -9.01
N VAL A 196 -17.70 -5.27 -7.92
CA VAL A 196 -16.33 -4.72 -7.96
C VAL A 196 -15.37 -5.67 -8.69
N MET A 197 -15.42 -6.98 -8.39
CA MET A 197 -14.69 -8.02 -9.13
C MET A 197 -14.95 -7.96 -10.65
N ARG A 198 -16.22 -7.98 -11.06
CA ARG A 198 -16.59 -7.96 -12.50
C ARG A 198 -16.18 -6.66 -13.21
N GLU A 199 -16.25 -5.52 -12.53
CA GLU A 199 -15.83 -4.23 -13.11
C GLU A 199 -14.29 -4.16 -13.29
N VAL A 200 -13.52 -4.76 -12.39
CA VAL A 200 -12.06 -4.93 -12.52
C VAL A 200 -11.70 -5.91 -13.64
N GLU A 201 -12.37 -7.07 -13.73
CA GLU A 201 -12.16 -8.05 -14.81
C GLU A 201 -12.54 -7.47 -16.19
N LYS A 202 -13.64 -6.71 -16.27
CA LYS A 202 -14.03 -6.02 -17.51
C LYS A 202 -12.97 -5.00 -17.97
N LEU A 203 -12.29 -4.32 -17.05
CA LEU A 203 -11.19 -3.41 -17.43
C LEU A 203 -9.99 -4.19 -17.99
N ARG A 204 -9.60 -5.31 -17.36
CA ARG A 204 -8.55 -6.22 -17.88
C ARG A 204 -8.86 -6.63 -19.30
N ASP A 205 -10.08 -7.10 -19.55
CA ASP A 205 -10.49 -7.59 -20.87
C ASP A 205 -10.46 -6.47 -21.91
N THR A 206 -11.00 -5.29 -21.57
CA THR A 206 -10.91 -4.07 -22.40
C THR A 206 -9.46 -3.69 -22.69
N MET A 207 -8.55 -3.77 -21.71
CA MET A 207 -7.13 -3.46 -21.91
C MET A 207 -6.40 -4.53 -22.75
N SER A 208 -6.80 -5.79 -22.64
CA SER A 208 -6.31 -6.89 -23.48
C SER A 208 -6.75 -6.72 -24.94
N GLU A 209 -8.02 -6.40 -25.19
CA GLU A 209 -8.55 -6.12 -26.54
C GLU A 209 -7.82 -4.94 -27.21
N ASN A 210 -7.46 -3.93 -26.42
CA ASN A 210 -6.68 -2.77 -26.87
C ASN A 210 -5.14 -3.04 -26.93
N ASN A 211 -4.70 -4.29 -26.78
CA ASN A 211 -3.29 -4.71 -26.83
C ASN A 211 -2.37 -3.96 -25.85
N VAL A 212 -2.87 -3.60 -24.66
CA VAL A 212 -2.05 -2.96 -23.62
C VAL A 212 -1.08 -3.98 -23.00
N GLY A 213 0.19 -3.86 -23.35
CA GLY A 213 1.27 -4.69 -22.82
C GLY A 213 1.57 -4.45 -21.33
N PRO A 214 2.31 -5.37 -20.69
CA PRO A 214 2.74 -5.23 -19.29
C PRO A 214 3.62 -4.01 -19.08
N SER A 215 3.55 -3.41 -17.89
CA SER A 215 4.52 -2.41 -17.48
C SER A 215 5.90 -3.05 -17.22
N GLU A 216 6.93 -2.52 -17.89
CA GLU A 216 8.34 -2.89 -17.68
C GLU A 216 9.12 -1.85 -16.87
N ASP A 217 8.44 -0.81 -16.33
CA ASP A 217 9.06 0.18 -15.43
C ASP A 217 9.77 -0.50 -14.26
N THR A 218 11.05 -0.17 -14.03
CA THR A 218 11.81 -0.65 -12.88
C THR A 218 11.86 0.39 -11.77
N ILE A 219 11.65 -0.01 -10.52
CA ILE A 219 11.88 0.88 -9.37
C ILE A 219 13.35 1.30 -9.31
N ALA A 220 13.61 2.61 -9.26
CA ALA A 220 14.98 3.12 -9.28
C ALA A 220 15.75 2.65 -8.04
N THR A 221 16.96 2.12 -8.23
CA THR A 221 17.76 1.47 -7.17
C THR A 221 17.99 2.33 -5.93
N LYS A 222 17.93 3.66 -6.05
CA LYS A 222 17.99 4.59 -4.91
C LYS A 222 16.89 4.36 -3.86
N HIS A 223 15.72 3.87 -4.24
CA HIS A 223 14.62 3.53 -3.32
C HIS A 223 14.77 2.14 -2.67
N LEU A 224 15.69 1.31 -3.19
CA LEU A 224 16.01 -0.02 -2.65
C LEU A 224 17.28 -0.01 -1.77
N ARG A 225 18.22 0.90 -2.02
CA ARG A 225 19.44 1.08 -1.20
C ARG A 225 19.08 1.45 0.24
N GLY A 226 19.81 0.89 1.20
CA GLY A 226 19.49 1.02 2.64
C GLY A 226 18.31 0.15 3.10
N ARG A 227 17.45 -0.30 2.17
CA ARG A 227 16.36 -1.29 2.35
C ARG A 227 16.78 -2.53 3.14
N ASN A 228 17.55 -3.38 2.47
CA ASN A 228 18.04 -4.66 2.97
C ASN A 228 19.28 -5.07 2.15
N ASN A 229 20.21 -5.80 2.77
CA ASN A 229 21.40 -6.33 2.08
C ASN A 229 21.13 -7.66 1.34
N CYS A 230 19.85 -8.02 1.16
CA CYS A 230 19.39 -9.30 0.63
C CYS A 230 18.96 -9.23 -0.85
N THR A 231 19.56 -8.33 -1.63
CA THR A 231 19.26 -8.17 -3.07
C THR A 231 20.56 -8.17 -3.88
N SER A 232 20.51 -8.75 -5.08
CA SER A 232 21.63 -8.73 -6.03
C SER A 232 21.26 -7.91 -7.25
N VAL A 233 22.08 -6.91 -7.59
CA VAL A 233 21.92 -6.14 -8.83
C VAL A 233 22.54 -6.93 -9.96
N LEU A 234 21.72 -7.67 -10.70
CA LEU A 234 22.16 -8.37 -11.90
C LEU A 234 22.42 -7.36 -13.03
N HIS A 235 23.69 -7.11 -13.31
CA HIS A 235 24.08 -6.41 -14.53
C HIS A 235 23.98 -7.36 -15.72
N LEU A 236 23.01 -7.13 -16.61
CA LEU A 236 23.00 -7.80 -17.91
C LEU A 236 24.31 -7.49 -18.65
N PRO A 237 24.93 -8.49 -19.33
CA PRO A 237 26.15 -8.27 -20.07
C PRO A 237 25.92 -7.22 -21.16
N ARG A 238 26.76 -6.17 -21.19
CA ARG A 238 26.69 -5.12 -22.22
C ARG A 238 26.82 -5.76 -23.60
N THR A 239 25.85 -5.51 -24.48
CA THR A 239 25.97 -5.88 -25.90
C THR A 239 27.21 -5.19 -26.51
N PRO A 240 28.02 -5.85 -27.36
CA PRO A 240 29.33 -5.34 -27.79
C PRO A 240 29.36 -4.07 -28.66
N THR A 241 28.25 -3.36 -28.79
CA THR A 241 28.03 -2.25 -29.74
C THR A 241 28.18 -0.84 -29.14
N GLN A 242 28.35 -0.70 -27.82
CA GLN A 242 28.79 0.56 -27.20
C GLN A 242 30.28 0.49 -26.85
N ARG A 243 31.14 0.65 -27.87
CA ARG A 243 32.52 1.10 -27.65
C ARG A 243 32.47 2.61 -27.40
N ASP A 244 32.90 3.04 -26.22
CA ASP A 244 33.24 4.44 -25.99
C ASP A 244 34.28 4.89 -27.03
N HIS A 245 33.98 5.93 -27.80
CA HIS A 245 35.01 6.71 -28.50
C HIS A 245 35.75 7.62 -27.51
N GLY A 246 36.33 6.99 -26.47
CA GLY A 246 37.23 7.63 -25.53
C GLY A 246 38.57 7.94 -26.21
N ARG A 247 38.92 9.23 -26.27
CA ARG A 247 40.22 9.73 -26.74
C ARG A 247 41.38 8.92 -26.16
N ALA A 248 42.25 8.40 -27.02
CA ALA A 248 43.56 7.92 -26.60
C ALA A 248 44.41 9.11 -26.12
N MET A 249 44.81 9.10 -24.84
CA MET A 249 45.93 9.89 -24.35
C MET A 249 47.23 9.12 -24.59
N PRO A 250 48.30 9.74 -25.11
CA PRO A 250 49.55 9.04 -25.39
C PRO A 250 50.32 8.70 -24.10
N LEU A 251 50.96 7.53 -24.07
CA LEU A 251 51.80 7.10 -22.95
C LEU A 251 53.02 8.02 -22.80
N GLN A 252 53.22 8.59 -21.61
CA GLN A 252 54.54 9.05 -21.18
C GLN A 252 55.30 7.90 -20.51
N GLN A 253 56.53 7.71 -20.97
CA GLN A 253 57.41 6.63 -20.55
C GLN A 253 58.00 6.91 -19.15
N GLN A 254 58.08 5.87 -18.31
CA GLN A 254 58.82 5.92 -17.06
C GLN A 254 60.33 5.79 -17.32
N GLN A 255 61.15 6.57 -16.62
CA GLN A 255 62.59 6.34 -16.47
C GLN A 255 62.97 6.29 -14.98
N PRO A 256 64.05 5.57 -14.60
CA PRO A 256 64.25 5.08 -13.24
C PRO A 256 64.99 6.07 -12.31
N ALA A 257 64.93 5.77 -11.01
CA ALA A 257 65.56 6.56 -9.95
C ALA A 257 67.09 6.39 -9.87
N ALA A 258 67.77 7.44 -9.44
CA ALA A 258 69.19 7.46 -9.02
C ALA A 258 69.32 8.20 -7.68
N ALA A 259 70.39 7.94 -6.90
CA ALA A 259 70.43 8.24 -5.47
C ALA A 259 71.55 9.19 -5.00
N SER A 260 71.22 10.07 -4.04
CA SER A 260 72.09 10.68 -3.00
C SER A 260 73.24 11.63 -3.46
N PRO A 261 73.93 12.42 -2.60
CA PRO A 261 73.90 12.49 -1.11
C PRO A 261 73.90 13.89 -0.41
N GLY A 262 73.60 13.93 0.91
CA GLY A 262 74.45 14.54 1.97
C GLY A 262 74.50 16.07 2.29
N ALA A 263 73.84 16.47 3.40
CA ALA A 263 74.31 17.32 4.56
C ALA A 263 74.95 18.74 4.34
N PRO A 264 75.16 19.61 5.38
CA PRO A 264 74.94 19.50 6.84
C PRO A 264 74.21 20.70 7.56
N GLY A 265 74.04 20.62 8.89
CA GLY A 265 73.60 21.73 9.79
C GLY A 265 74.75 22.64 10.27
N PRO A 266 74.59 23.56 11.28
CA PRO A 266 74.28 23.18 12.69
C PRO A 266 73.53 24.25 13.56
N GLY A 267 73.33 23.97 14.88
CA GLY A 267 72.97 24.97 15.92
C GLY A 267 72.47 24.38 17.26
N GLN A 268 73.11 24.71 18.40
CA GLN A 268 72.82 24.20 19.77
C GLN A 268 72.09 25.27 20.62
N GLY A 269 71.14 24.97 21.54
CA GLY A 269 71.34 24.57 22.96
C GLY A 269 71.09 25.76 23.94
N PRO A 270 70.90 25.62 25.29
CA PRO A 270 70.86 24.45 26.19
C PRO A 270 69.59 24.40 27.13
N ARG A 271 69.68 23.75 28.32
CA ARG A 271 68.56 23.34 29.23
C ARG A 271 68.66 23.90 30.67
N GLN A 272 67.51 24.02 31.39
CA GLN A 272 67.30 23.76 32.85
C GLN A 272 68.33 24.42 33.82
N PRO A 273 68.45 24.10 35.14
CA PRO A 273 67.40 23.71 36.09
C PRO A 273 66.47 24.88 36.46
N PRO A 274 65.22 24.61 36.89
CA PRO A 274 64.56 23.30 36.91
C PRO A 274 64.29 22.75 35.50
#